data_AF-A0A7K3PRN5-F1
#
_entry.id   AF-A0A7K3PRN5-F1
#
_cell.length_a   1.000
_cell.length_b   1.000
_cell.length_c   1.000
_cell.angle_alpha   90.00
_cell.angle_beta   90.00
_cell.angle_gamma   90.00
#
_symmetry.space_group_name_H-M   'P 1'
#
loop_
_entity.id
_entity.type
_entity.pdbx_description
1 polymer ?
#
loop_
_entity_poly.entity_id
_entity_poly.type
_entity_poly.pdbx_seq_one_letter_code
_entity_poly.pdbx_strand_id
1 'polypeptide(L)' 'VRDAARLVLDDASRATPPLELDYLALVDPSDFTEIGDDHTGEAVLAVAARVGATRLIDNVHLTFGSLGAAS' A
#
# COMPACT_ATOMS: atom_id res chain seq x y z
N VAL A 1 2.62 1.33 -8.25
CA VAL A 1 2.53 0.42 -7.08
C VAL A 1 1.12 0.34 -6.52
N ARG A 2 0.44 1.46 -6.21
CA ARG A 2 -0.94 1.45 -5.68
C ARG A 2 -1.91 0.62 -6.53
N ASP A 3 -1.88 0.79 -7.86
CA ASP A 3 -2.76 0.05 -8.77
C ASP A 3 -2.48 -1.45 -8.76
N ALA A 4 -1.20 -1.85 -8.69
CA ALA A 4 -0.82 -3.25 -8.58
C ALA A 4 -1.31 -3.86 -7.24
N ALA A 5 -1.19 -3.11 -6.15
CA ALA A 5 -1.72 -3.54 -4.85
C ALA A 5 -3.26 -3.67 -4.88
N ARG A 6 -3.97 -2.70 -5.47
CA ARG A 6 -5.43 -2.78 -5.68
C ARG A 6 -5.82 -4.03 -6.46
N LEU A 7 -5.13 -4.32 -7.57
CA LEU A 7 -5.43 -5.48 -8.39
C LEU A 7 -5.35 -6.81 -7.59
N VAL A 8 -4.36 -6.95 -6.71
CA VAL A 8 -4.23 -8.14 -5.85
C VAL A 8 -5.32 -8.16 -4.77
N LEU A 9 -5.61 -7.01 -4.14
CA LEU A 9 -6.61 -6.90 -3.09
C LEU A 9 -8.04 -7.10 -3.62
N ASP A 10 -8.30 -6.77 -4.88
CA ASP A 10 -9.59 -7.01 -5.54
C ASP A 10 -9.93 -8.51 -5.61
N ASP A 11 -8.94 -9.39 -5.75
CA ASP A 11 -9.16 -10.84 -5.67
C ASP A 11 -9.52 -11.26 -4.24
N ALA A 12 -8.80 -10.74 -3.23
CA ALA A 12 -9.07 -11.00 -1.81
C ALA A 12 -10.46 -10.52 -1.37
N SER A 13 -11.00 -9.47 -2.00
CA SER A 13 -12.36 -8.98 -1.75
C SER A 13 -13.45 -10.02 -2.09
N ARG A 14 -13.11 -11.02 -2.92
CA ARG A 14 -14.03 -12.09 -3.34
C ARG A 14 -13.90 -13.37 -2.50
N ALA A 15 -13.01 -13.38 -1.51
CA ALA A 15 -12.82 -14.50 -0.59
C ALA A 15 -14.00 -14.68 0.38
N THR A 16 -13.99 -15.75 1.18
CA THR A 16 -15.00 -15.98 2.23
C THR A 16 -14.30 -16.34 3.55
N PRO A 17 -14.37 -15.47 4.58
CA PRO A 17 -14.94 -14.11 4.57
C PRO A 17 -14.19 -13.16 3.61
N PRO A 18 -14.85 -12.11 3.09
CA PRO A 18 -14.20 -11.16 2.18
C PRO A 18 -13.20 -10.28 2.95
N LEU A 19 -12.19 -9.80 2.22
CA LEU A 19 -11.31 -8.73 2.68
C LEU A 19 -11.84 -7.38 2.17
N GLU A 20 -12.36 -6.56 3.06
CA GLU A 20 -12.91 -5.24 2.76
C GLU A 20 -11.83 -4.17 2.98
N LEU A 21 -11.39 -3.51 1.91
CA LEU A 21 -10.32 -2.51 1.98
C LEU A 21 -10.81 -1.22 2.67
N ASP A 22 -10.19 -0.85 3.78
CA ASP A 22 -10.45 0.42 4.49
C ASP A 22 -9.55 1.54 3.95
N TYR A 23 -8.26 1.24 3.75
CA TYR A 23 -7.22 2.22 3.42
C TYR A 23 -6.09 1.55 2.62
N LEU A 24 -5.64 2.22 1.56
CA LEU A 24 -4.42 1.88 0.82
C LEU A 24 -3.79 3.16 0.30
N ALA A 25 -2.63 3.52 0.83
CA ALA A 25 -1.93 4.72 0.39
C ALA A 25 -0.41 4.54 0.40
N LEU A 26 0.25 5.36 -0.41
CA LEU A 26 1.68 5.62 -0.23
C LEU A 26 1.80 6.94 0.53
N VAL A 27 2.59 6.93 1.60
CA VAL A 27 2.79 8.09 2.48
C VAL A 27 4.26 8.39 2.71
N ASP A 28 4.57 9.64 3.03
CA ASP A 28 5.88 10.06 3.50
C ASP A 28 6.12 9.49 4.91
N PRO A 29 7.25 8.80 5.18
CA PRO A 29 7.51 8.20 6.48
C PRO A 29 7.70 9.22 7.62
N SER A 30 7.98 10.49 7.32
CA SER A 30 8.24 11.53 8.32
C SER A 30 6.99 12.12 8.94
N ASP A 31 5.90 12.21 8.17
CA ASP A 31 4.65 12.86 8.61
C ASP A 31 3.37 12.10 8.22
N PHE A 32 3.48 10.97 7.53
CA PHE A 32 2.36 10.13 7.08
C PHE A 32 1.37 10.85 6.15
N THR A 33 1.79 11.93 5.48
CA THR A 33 1.01 12.56 4.43
C THR A 33 1.11 11.77 3.12
N GLU A 34 0.04 11.76 2.32
CA GLU A 34 0.05 11.07 1.03
C GLU A 34 1.02 11.72 0.05
N ILE A 35 1.83 10.90 -0.61
CA ILE A 35 2.82 11.36 -1.60
C ILE A 35 2.27 11.25 -3.03
N GLY A 36 2.75 12.09 -3.94
CA GLY A 36 2.36 12.07 -5.35
C GLY A 36 2.95 10.88 -6.12
N ASP A 37 2.45 10.64 -7.34
CA ASP A 37 2.94 9.54 -8.19
C ASP A 37 4.38 9.76 -8.69
N ASP A 38 4.83 11.02 -8.74
CA ASP A 38 6.19 11.41 -9.12
C ASP A 38 7.18 11.43 -7.93
N HIS A 39 6.79 10.92 -6.76
CA HIS A 39 7.64 10.91 -5.56
C HIS A 39 8.90 10.06 -5.75
N THR A 40 10.02 10.57 -5.25
CA THR A 40 11.30 9.87 -5.17
C THR A 40 11.82 9.90 -3.75
N GLY A 41 12.50 8.83 -3.33
CA GLY A 41 13.00 8.63 -1.97
C GLY A 41 12.17 7.60 -1.22
N GLU A 42 12.30 7.64 0.10
CA GLU A 42 11.61 6.73 1.01
C GLU A 42 10.10 6.97 1.02
N ALA A 43 9.34 5.90 1.18
CA ALA A 43 7.90 5.88 1.25
C ALA A 43 7.41 4.68 2.08
N VAL A 44 6.18 4.77 2.60
CA VAL A 44 5.50 3.64 3.23
C VAL A 44 4.23 3.34 2.44
N LEU A 45 4.08 2.09 1.98
CA LEU A 45 2.79 1.58 1.52
C LEU A 45 2.03 1.08 2.75
N ALA A 46 1.01 1.83 3.14
CA ALA A 46 0.17 1.51 4.28
C ALA A 46 -1.16 0.92 3.81
N VAL A 47 -1.57 -0.19 4.42
CA VAL A 47 -2.83 -0.87 4.15
C VAL A 47 -3.60 -1.14 5.43
N ALA A 48 -4.91 -0.93 5.39
CA ALA A 48 -5.82 -1.44 6.40
C ALA A 48 -7.05 -2.04 5.72
N ALA A 49 -7.53 -3.15 6.26
CA ALA A 49 -8.69 -3.85 5.73
C ALA A 49 -9.43 -4.59 6.85
N ARG A 50 -10.70 -4.92 6.62
CA ARG A 50 -11.51 -5.73 7.52
C ARG A 50 -11.74 -7.13 6.95
N VAL A 51 -11.73 -8.12 7.83
CA VAL A 51 -12.15 -9.49 7.55
C VAL A 51 -13.17 -9.87 8.63
N GLY A 52 -14.45 -9.81 8.26
CA GLY A 52 -15.54 -9.86 9.24
C GLY A 52 -15.44 -8.70 10.24
N ALA A 53 -15.35 -9.02 11.54
CA ALA A 53 -15.23 -8.01 12.60
C ALA A 53 -13.78 -7.58 12.89
N THR A 54 -12.79 -8.24 12.29
CA THR A 54 -11.37 -8.01 12.58
C THR A 54 -10.79 -6.99 11.62
N ARG A 55 -10.14 -5.94 12.16
CA ARG A 55 -9.40 -4.96 11.36
C ARG A 55 -7.91 -5.31 11.33
N LEU A 56 -7.39 -5.57 10.14
CA LEU A 56 -5.99 -5.85 9.84
C LEU A 56 -5.30 -4.55 9.40
N ILE A 57 -4.04 -4.42 9.76
CA ILE A 57 -3.17 -3.32 9.36
C ILE A 57 -1.83 -3.94 8.98
N ASP A 58 -1.26 -3.49 7.87
CA ASP A 58 0.12 -3.81 7.50
C ASP A 58 0.75 -2.61 6.78
N ASN A 59 2.07 -2.47 6.88
CA ASN A 59 2.82 -1.40 6.26
C ASN A 59 4.13 -1.96 5.70
N VAL A 60 4.52 -1.53 4.49
CA VAL A 60 5.80 -1.89 3.87
C VAL A 60 6.58 -0.64 3.50
N HIS A 61 7.86 -0.58 3.89
CA HIS A 61 8.78 0.46 3.45
C HIS A 61 9.23 0.22 2.01
N LEU A 62 9.27 1.28 1.22
CA LEU A 62 9.66 1.30 -0.18
C LEU A 62 10.62 2.46 -0.43
N THR A 63 11.56 2.29 -1.37
CA THR A 63 12.41 3.37 -1.87
C THR A 63 12.12 3.56 -3.36
N PHE A 64 11.69 4.75 -3.76
CA PHE A 64 11.45 5.13 -5.15
C PHE A 64 12.63 5.94 -5.70
N GLY A 65 13.04 5.67 -6.92
CA GLY A 65 14.15 6.40 -7.56
C GLY A 65 14.30 5.97 -9.01
N SER A 66 15.23 6.60 -9.73
CA SER A 66 15.59 6.12 -11.06
C SER A 66 16.17 4.71 -10.93
N LEU A 67 15.69 3.77 -11.75
CA LEU A 67 16.43 2.53 -12.06
C LEU A 67 17.74 2.92 -12.76
N GLY A 68 18.73 3.38 -11.98
CA GLY A 68 20.02 3.85 -12.43
C GLY A 68 21.10 2.97 -11.79
N ALA A 69 21.55 1.98 -12.56
CA ALA A 69 22.67 1.09 -12.28
C ALA A 69 22.67 0.47 -10.86
N ALA A 70 21.89 -0.60 -10.68
CA ALA A 70 22.37 -1.67 -9.82
C ALA A 70 23.73 -2.12 -10.38
N SER A 71 24.80 -1.67 -9.73
CA SER A 71 26.15 -2.24 -9.87
C SER A 71 26.26 -3.46 -8.97
#